data_AF-A0A1F3X7C4-F1
#
_entry.id   AF-A0A1F3X7C4-F1
#
_cell.length_a   1.000
_cell.length_b   1.000
_cell.length_c   1.000
_cell.angle_alpha   90.00
_cell.angle_beta   90.00
_cell.angle_gamma   90.00
#
_symmetry.space_group_name_H-M   'P 1'
#
loop_
_entity.id
_entity.type
_entity.pdbx_description
1 polymer ?
#
loop_
_entity_poly.entity_id
_entity_poly.type
_entity_poly.pdbx_seq_one_letter_code
_entity_poly.pdbx_strand_id
1 'polypeptide(L)' 'MDISNRNEPGGEELISAVVSATGLPESEVKGELDKILQSSGHDPANLTIDQLRSAMIAYLEAVHESLWQEENEQTPTS' A
#
# COMPACT_ATOMS: atom_id res chain seq x y z
N MET A 1 25.42 8.15 -19.89
CA MET A 1 24.06 7.64 -20.13
C MET A 1 23.12 8.57 -19.38
N ASP A 2 22.41 9.41 -20.10
CA ASP A 2 21.32 10.21 -19.52
C ASP A 2 20.22 9.26 -19.07
N ILE A 3 20.09 9.12 -17.75
CA ILE A 3 18.99 8.39 -17.09
C ILE A 3 17.72 9.25 -17.00
N SER A 4 17.76 10.48 -17.52
CA SER A 4 16.72 11.51 -17.43
C SER A 4 15.49 11.27 -18.30
N ASN A 5 15.36 10.10 -18.94
CA ASN A 5 14.33 9.83 -19.96
C ASN A 5 13.51 8.55 -19.70
N ARG A 6 13.35 8.15 -18.43
CA ARG A 6 12.32 7.15 -18.08
C ARG A 6 11.03 7.90 -17.84
N ASN A 7 10.06 7.75 -18.74
CA ASN A 7 8.66 8.09 -18.43
C ASN A 7 8.34 7.52 -17.04
N GLU A 8 7.90 8.38 -16.13
CA GLU A 8 7.40 7.89 -14.84
C GLU A 8 6.22 6.96 -15.12
N PRO A 9 6.16 5.80 -14.44
CA PRO A 9 5.07 4.87 -14.64
C PRO A 9 3.75 5.52 -14.23
N GLY A 10 2.72 5.28 -15.03
CA GLY A 10 1.37 5.74 -14.72
C GLY A 10 0.79 5.01 -13.50
N GLY A 11 -0.30 5.53 -12.92
CA GLY A 11 -0.93 4.96 -11.73
C GLY A 11 -1.33 3.48 -11.90
N GLU A 12 -1.87 3.10 -13.06
CA GLU A 12 -2.20 1.71 -13.37
C GLU A 12 -0.94 0.81 -13.46
N GLU A 13 0.16 1.32 -14.01
CA GLU A 13 1.43 0.58 -14.09
C GLU A 13 2.04 0.38 -12.71
N LEU A 14 1.94 1.40 -11.83
CA LEU A 14 2.36 1.31 -10.44
C LEU A 14 1.56 0.26 -9.68
N ILE A 15 0.24 0.26 -9.83
CA ILE A 15 -0.65 -0.72 -9.21
C ILE A 15 -0.31 -2.13 -9.70
N SER A 16 -0.19 -2.32 -11.02
CA SER A 16 0.16 -3.61 -11.61
C SER A 16 1.53 -4.11 -11.12
N ALA A 17 2.51 -3.22 -10.99
CA ALA A 17 3.84 -3.55 -10.49
C ALA A 17 3.79 -4.04 -9.04
N VAL A 18 3.05 -3.35 -8.16
CA VAL A 18 2.89 -3.78 -6.76
C VAL A 18 2.15 -5.12 -6.67
N VAL A 19 1.02 -5.24 -7.37
CA VAL A 19 0.18 -6.46 -7.34
C VAL A 19 1.00 -7.68 -7.74
N SER A 20 1.71 -7.60 -8.87
CA SER A 20 2.55 -8.69 -9.38
C SER A 20 3.77 -9.00 -8.51
N ALA A 21 4.31 -8.01 -7.79
CA ALA A 21 5.50 -8.19 -6.95
C ALA A 21 5.25 -9.02 -5.68
N THR A 22 3.99 -9.14 -5.24
CA THR A 22 3.65 -9.85 -3.99
C THR A 22 3.78 -11.37 -4.09
N GLY A 23 3.66 -11.94 -5.29
CA GLY A 23 3.53 -13.40 -5.48
C GLY A 23 2.25 -14.00 -4.90
N LEU A 24 1.29 -13.17 -4.49
CA LEU A 24 -0.02 -13.55 -3.97
C LEU A 24 -1.09 -13.47 -5.07
N PRO A 25 -2.31 -14.02 -4.84
CA PRO A 25 -3.40 -13.89 -5.80
C PRO A 25 -3.71 -12.44 -6.15
N GLU A 26 -3.54 -12.07 -7.42
CA GLU A 26 -3.60 -10.67 -7.87
C GLU A 26 -4.92 -9.98 -7.53
N SER A 27 -6.04 -10.69 -7.60
CA SER A 27 -7.36 -10.15 -7.28
C SER A 27 -7.51 -9.74 -5.82
N GLU A 28 -6.90 -10.51 -4.90
CA GLU A 28 -6.94 -10.23 -3.47
C GLU A 28 -6.07 -9.03 -3.15
N VAL A 29 -4.85 -9.02 -3.68
CA VAL A 29 -3.88 -7.93 -3.49
C VAL A 29 -4.41 -6.63 -4.08
N LYS A 30 -4.96 -6.68 -5.30
CA LYS A 30 -5.55 -5.50 -5.93
C LYS A 30 -6.73 -4.97 -5.11
N GLY A 31 -7.60 -5.87 -4.64
CA GLY A 31 -8.73 -5.49 -3.79
C GLY A 31 -8.28 -4.80 -2.50
N GLU A 32 -7.19 -5.25 -1.89
CA GLU A 32 -6.65 -4.62 -0.69
C GLU A 32 -5.94 -3.29 -0.99
N LEU A 33 -5.12 -3.25 -2.04
CA LEU A 33 -4.45 -2.02 -2.47
C LEU A 33 -5.45 -0.92 -2.83
N ASP A 34 -6.55 -1.27 -3.50
CA ASP A 34 -7.63 -0.32 -3.82
C ASP A 34 -8.24 0.27 -2.52
N LYS A 35 -8.42 -0.52 -1.46
CA LYS A 35 -8.89 0.00 -0.15
C LYS A 35 -7.87 0.92 0.53
N ILE A 36 -6.58 0.57 0.47
CA ILE A 36 -5.49 1.39 1.02
C ILE A 36 -5.48 2.77 0.34
N LEU A 37 -5.55 2.80 -1.00
CA LEU A 37 -5.56 4.03 -1.77
C LEU A 37 -6.82 4.86 -1.50
N GLN A 38 -8.00 4.23 -1.43
CA GLN A 38 -9.26 4.90 -1.07
C GLN A 38 -9.22 5.52 0.33
N SER A 39 -8.67 4.80 1.31
CA SER A 39 -8.53 5.29 2.69
C SER A 39 -7.59 6.50 2.77
N SER A 40 -6.66 6.60 1.82
CA SER A 40 -5.72 7.71 1.67
C SER A 40 -6.26 8.87 0.83
N GLY A 41 -7.45 8.71 0.22
CA GLY A 41 -8.06 9.70 -0.67
C GLY A 41 -7.37 9.84 -2.03
N HIS A 42 -6.63 8.81 -2.49
CA HIS A 42 -5.92 8.85 -3.76
C HIS A 42 -6.71 8.15 -4.87
N ASP A 43 -6.75 8.79 -6.04
CA ASP A 43 -7.33 8.23 -7.25
C ASP A 43 -6.29 7.37 -8.00
N PRO A 44 -6.56 6.06 -8.20
CA PRO A 44 -5.70 5.16 -8.98
C PRO A 44 -5.26 5.70 -10.34
N ALA A 45 -6.13 6.44 -11.04
CA ALA A 45 -5.83 6.93 -12.39
C ALA A 45 -4.76 8.03 -12.41
N ASN A 46 -4.64 8.78 -11.31
CA ASN A 46 -3.72 9.91 -11.16
C ASN A 46 -2.64 9.64 -10.11
N LEU A 47 -2.48 8.38 -9.72
CA LEU A 47 -1.59 7.97 -8.65
C LEU A 47 -0.12 8.17 -9.04
N THR A 48 0.63 8.88 -8.21
CA THR A 48 2.08 9.00 -8.33
C THR A 48 2.80 8.02 -7.41
N ILE A 49 4.10 7.78 -7.67
CA ILE A 49 4.92 6.92 -6.81
C ILE A 49 5.01 7.43 -5.36
N ASP A 50 5.03 8.76 -5.17
CA ASP A 50 5.11 9.34 -3.84
C ASP A 50 3.80 9.17 -3.08
N GLN A 51 2.65 9.32 -3.75
CA GLN A 51 1.33 9.07 -3.15
C GLN A 51 1.16 7.60 -2.79
N LEU A 52 1.56 6.69 -3.67
CA LEU A 52 1.55 5.26 -3.38
C LEU A 52 2.43 4.93 -2.16
N ARG A 53 3.64 5.51 -2.09
CA ARG A 53 4.53 5.32 -0.94
C ARG A 53 3.88 5.83 0.36
N SER A 54 3.29 7.01 0.34
CA SER A 54 2.60 7.59 1.51
C SER A 54 1.43 6.71 1.96
N ALA A 55 0.62 6.21 1.03
CA ALA A 55 -0.51 5.34 1.34
C ALA A 55 -0.06 4.01 1.98
N MET A 56 1.01 3.41 1.46
CA MET A 56 1.56 2.17 2.02
C MET A 56 2.17 2.38 3.40
N ILE A 57 2.86 3.50 3.65
CA ILE A 57 3.39 3.83 4.98
C ILE A 57 2.24 3.94 5.99
N ALA A 58 1.19 4.70 5.67
CA ALA A 58 0.03 4.86 6.55
C ALA A 58 -0.65 3.51 6.85
N TYR A 59 -0.75 2.62 5.85
CA TYR A 59 -1.26 1.27 6.06
C TYR A 59 -0.38 0.46 7.02
N LEU A 60 0.95 0.46 6.83
CA LEU A 60 1.87 -0.27 7.69
C LEU A 60 1.85 0.26 9.14
N GLU A 61 1.72 1.57 9.32
CA GLU A 61 1.56 2.19 10.64
C GLU A 61 0.27 1.73 11.33
N ALA A 62 -0.85 1.68 10.60
CA ALA A 62 -2.12 1.19 11.12
C ALA A 62 -2.09 -0.31 11.47
N VAL A 63 -1.49 -1.14 10.60
CA VAL A 63 -1.30 -2.56 10.87
C VAL A 63 -0.44 -2.76 12.11
N HIS A 64 0.69 -2.06 12.20
CA HIS A 64 1.56 -2.08 13.36
C HIS A 64 0.76 -1.71 14.62
N GLU A 65 0.07 -0.57 14.64
CA GLU A 65 -0.75 -0.18 15.79
C GLU A 65 -1.75 -1.27 16.21
N SER A 66 -2.45 -1.91 15.25
CA SER A 66 -3.39 -2.99 15.57
C SER A 66 -2.72 -4.21 16.21
N LEU A 67 -1.56 -4.64 15.70
CA LEU A 67 -0.82 -5.79 16.23
C LEU A 67 -0.33 -5.53 17.67
N TRP A 68 0.12 -4.31 17.96
CA TRP A 68 0.54 -3.92 19.31
C TRP A 68 -0.62 -3.78 20.30
N GLN A 69 -1.82 -3.44 19.83
CA GLN A 69 -3.01 -3.42 20.67
C GLN A 69 -3.44 -4.85 21.03
N GLU A 70 -3.46 -5.76 20.06
CA GLU A 70 -3.82 -7.17 20.26
C GLU A 70 -2.88 -7.91 21.24
N GLU A 71 -1.57 -7.59 21.24
CA GLU A 71 -0.61 -8.18 22.20
C GLU A 71 -0.80 -7.69 23.64
N ASN A 72 -1.24 -6.44 23.85
CA ASN A 72 -1.37 -5.84 25.19
C ASN A 72 -2.72 -6.14 25.86
N GLU A 73 -3.74 -6.57 25.11
CA GLU A 73 -5.05 -6.93 25.66
C GLU A 73 -5.10 -8.36 26.26
N GLN A 74 -4.02 -9.16 26.14
CA GLN A 74 -3.95 -10.54 26.64
C GLN A 74 -3.39 -10.70 28.06
N THR A 75 -3.21 -9.63 28.85
CA THR A 75 -2.91 -9.75 30.29
C THR A 75 -4.12 -9.43 31.17
N PRO A 76 -5.01 -10.40 31.48
CA PRO A 76 -5.88 -10.27 32.63
C PRO A 76 -5.00 -10.32 33.88
N THR A 77 -5.01 -9.20 34.61
CA THR A 77 -4.42 -9.07 35.93
C THR A 77 -4.90 -10.20 36.84
N SER A 78 -3.98 -10.89 37.50
CA SER A 78 -4.25 -11.69 38.71
C SER A 78 -3.34 -11.21 39.83
#